data_AF-A0A1J4Z1R8-F1
#
_entry.id   AF-A0A1J4Z1R8-F1
#
_cell.length_a   1.000
_cell.length_b   1.000
_cell.length_c   1.000
_cell.angle_alpha   90.00
_cell.angle_beta   90.00
_cell.angle_gamma   90.00
#
_symmetry.space_group_name_H-M   'P 1'
#
loop_
_entity.id
_entity.type
_entity.pdbx_description
1 polymer ?
#
loop_
_entity_poly.entity_id
_entity_poly.type
_entity_poly.pdbx_seq_one_letter_code
_entity_poly.pdbx_strand_id
1 'polypeptide(L)' 'MITEIGIVAGDIWHYLDSKNGEANFSSLKSGVDQPKDLLLMSLGWLSREGYVVLEQLQGDDYKITLRK' A
#
# COMPACT_ATOMS: atom_id res chain seq x y z
N MET A 1 1.54 -9.71 14.94
CA MET A 1 2.19 -9.78 13.61
C MET A 1 1.15 -9.80 12.49
N ILE A 2 0.34 -10.85 12.29
CA ILE A 2 -0.74 -10.83 11.28
C ILE A 2 -1.77 -9.73 11.55
N THR A 3 -2.13 -9.52 12.82
CA THR A 3 -3.03 -8.45 13.26
C THR A 3 -2.51 -7.05 12.89
N GLU A 4 -1.22 -6.81 13.09
CA GLU A 4 -0.58 -5.52 12.80
C GLU A 4 -0.52 -5.23 11.30
N ILE A 5 -0.17 -6.25 10.49
CA ILE A 5 -0.23 -6.18 9.03
C ILE A 5 -1.65 -5.85 8.56
N GLY A 6 -2.67 -6.46 9.16
CA GLY A 6 -4.08 -6.18 8.84
C GLY A 6 -4.52 -4.75 9.19
N ILE A 7 -4.06 -4.22 10.33
CA ILE A 7 -4.35 -2.83 10.74
C ILE A 7 -3.70 -1.85 9.76
N VAL A 8 -2.39 -2.01 9.50
CA VAL A 8 -1.66 -1.13 8.56
C VAL A 8 -2.18 -1.28 7.12
N ALA A 9 -2.64 -2.46 6.72
CA ALA A 9 -3.33 -2.64 5.44
C ALA A 9 -4.61 -1.77 5.33
N GLY A 10 -5.36 -1.63 6.42
CA GLY A 10 -6.49 -0.70 6.49
C GLY A 10 -6.05 0.76 6.32
N ASP A 11 -4.99 1.17 7.02
CA ASP A 11 -4.44 2.53 6.90
C ASP A 11 -3.96 2.84 5.47
N ILE A 12 -3.29 1.89 4.82
CA ILE A 12 -2.86 2.01 3.42
C ILE A 12 -4.06 2.12 2.49
N TRP A 13 -5.09 1.30 2.70
CA TRP A 13 -6.31 1.36 1.90
C TRP A 13 -6.99 2.73 2.00
N HIS A 14 -7.16 3.25 3.22
CA HIS A 14 -7.73 4.58 3.45
C HIS A 14 -6.87 5.70 2.86
N TYR A 15 -5.55 5.58 2.94
CA TYR A 15 -4.64 6.52 2.30
C TYR A 15 -4.86 6.54 0.78
N LEU A 16 -4.90 5.37 0.13
CA LEU A 16 -5.12 5.27 -1.32
C LEU A 16 -6.49 5.84 -1.71
N ASP A 17 -7.55 5.50 -0.99
CA ASP A 17 -8.91 6.00 -1.23
C ASP A 17 -8.96 7.54 -1.15
N SER A 18 -8.27 8.12 -0.17
CA SER A 18 -8.14 9.59 -0.03
C SER A 18 -7.37 10.27 -1.19
N LYS A 19 -6.62 9.49 -1.98
CA LYS A 19 -5.81 9.92 -3.12
C LYS A 19 -6.41 9.53 -4.47
N ASN A 20 -7.75 9.40 -4.54
CA ASN A 20 -8.47 8.95 -5.74
C ASN A 20 -8.16 7.50 -6.17
N GLY A 21 -7.68 6.68 -5.24
CA GLY A 21 -7.41 5.26 -5.43
C GLY A 21 -6.05 4.94 -6.04
N GLU A 22 -5.11 5.89 -6.14
CA GLU A 22 -3.75 5.61 -6.63
C GLU A 22 -2.68 6.42 -5.89
N ALA A 23 -1.50 5.81 -5.69
CA ALA A 23 -0.30 6.49 -5.19
C ALA A 23 0.96 5.71 -5.54
N ASN A 24 2.12 6.38 -5.50
CA ASN A 24 3.41 5.70 -5.57
C ASN A 24 3.86 5.25 -4.17
N PHE A 25 4.68 4.20 -4.09
CA PHE A 25 5.20 3.69 -2.82
C PHE A 25 6.07 4.73 -2.10
N SER A 26 6.82 5.56 -2.83
CA SER A 26 7.49 6.74 -2.28
C SER A 26 6.54 7.69 -1.55
N SER A 27 5.39 8.04 -2.15
CA SER A 27 4.36 8.89 -1.52
C SER A 27 3.68 8.20 -0.34
N LEU A 28 3.44 6.88 -0.45
CA LEU A 28 2.85 6.08 0.63
C LEU A 28 3.73 6.11 1.89
N LYS A 29 5.05 5.92 1.76
CA LYS A 29 5.99 5.98 2.89
C LYS A 29 5.94 7.30 3.66
N SER A 30 5.71 8.41 2.96
CA SER A 30 5.58 9.73 3.58
C SER A 30 4.19 10.00 4.13
N GLY A 31 3.18 9.27 3.66
CA GLY A 31 1.77 9.47 4.02
C GLY A 31 1.25 8.53 5.10
N VAL A 32 1.90 7.38 5.27
CA VAL A 32 1.59 6.37 6.29
C VAL A 32 2.86 6.15 7.09
N ASP A 33 2.90 6.71 8.31
CA ASP A 33 4.06 6.71 9.21
C ASP A 33 4.29 5.32 9.83
N GLN A 34 4.79 4.40 9.01
CA GLN A 34 5.07 3.02 9.39
C GLN A 34 6.40 2.56 8.78
N PRO A 35 7.10 1.58 9.40
CA PRO A 35 8.33 1.02 8.86
C PRO A 35 8.13 0.47 7.44
N LYS A 36 9.12 0.66 6.57
CA LYS A 36 9.09 0.22 5.17
C LYS A 36 8.68 -1.25 5.04
N ASP A 37 9.25 -2.13 5.86
CA ASP A 37 8.98 -3.57 5.79
C ASP A 37 7.52 -3.87 6.17
N LEU A 38 6.96 -3.14 7.13
CA LEU A 38 5.56 -3.27 7.52
C LEU A 38 4.61 -2.78 6.43
N LEU A 39 4.94 -1.68 5.75
CA LEU A 39 4.20 -1.21 4.59
C LEU A 39 4.21 -2.23 3.45
N LEU A 40 5.37 -2.83 3.15
CA LEU A 40 5.50 -3.85 2.10
C LEU A 40 4.72 -5.13 2.43
N MET A 41 4.81 -5.61 3.67
CA MET A 41 4.02 -6.77 4.13
C MET A 41 2.51 -6.49 4.03
N SER A 42 2.08 -5.29 4.41
CA SER A 42 0.68 -4.87 4.37
C SER A 42 0.15 -4.67 2.95
N LEU A 43 0.97 -4.14 2.04
CA LEU A 43 0.67 -4.13 0.60
C LEU A 43 0.55 -5.55 0.03
N GLY A 44 1.45 -6.46 0.43
CA GLY A 44 1.36 -7.87 0.07
C GLY A 44 0.06 -8.52 0.55
N TRP A 45 -0.39 -8.17 1.76
CA TRP A 45 -1.69 -8.61 2.28
C TRP A 45 -2.86 -8.11 1.43
N LEU A 46 -2.90 -6.81 1.11
CA LEU A 46 -3.94 -6.23 0.25
C LEU A 46 -3.93 -6.83 -1.16
N SER A 47 -2.74 -7.07 -1.71
CA SER A 47 -2.59 -7.66 -3.04
C SER A 47 -3.06 -9.12 -3.06
N ARG A 48 -2.77 -9.90 -2.01
CA ARG A 48 -3.25 -11.28 -1.83
C ARG A 48 -4.78 -11.36 -1.84
N GLU A 49 -5.45 -10.41 -1.20
CA GLU A 49 -6.92 -10.32 -1.14
C GLU A 49 -7.54 -9.64 -2.38
N GLY A 50 -6.70 -9.11 -3.29
CA GLY A 50 -7.15 -8.51 -4.54
C GLY A 50 -7.62 -7.05 -4.44
N TYR A 51 -7.36 -6.36 -3.32
CA TYR A 51 -7.75 -4.96 -3.11
C TYR A 51 -6.86 -3.96 -3.85
N VAL A 52 -5.60 -4.31 -4.12
CA VAL A 52 -4.64 -3.45 -4.80
C VAL A 52 -3.90 -4.17 -5.92
N VAL A 53 -3.48 -3.39 -6.90
CA VAL A 53 -2.55 -3.78 -7.96
C VAL A 53 -1.28 -2.96 -7.81
N LEU A 54 -0.13 -3.62 -7.92
CA LEU A 54 1.18 -2.99 -7.93
C LEU A 54 1.77 -3.08 -9.34
N GLU A 55 2.21 -1.94 -9.88
CA GLU A 55 2.92 -1.84 -11.15
C GLU A 55 4.30 -1.24 -10.86
N GLN A 56 5.36 -1.94 -11.27
CA GLN A 56 6.72 -1.42 -11.10
C GLN A 56 6.93 -0.25 -12.06
N LEU A 57 7.36 0.90 -11.52
CA LEU A 57 7.76 2.07 -12.31
C LEU A 57 9.24 1.99 -12.67
N GLN A 58 9.75 2.94 -13.46
CA GLN A 58 11.20 3.02 -13.71
C GLN A 58 11.96 3.22 -12.39
N GLY A 59 12.88 2.30 -12.08
CA GLY A 59 13.64 2.28 -10.83
C GLY A 59 13.08 1.33 -9.76
N ASP A 60 13.24 1.69 -8.49
CA ASP A 60 12.84 0.90 -7.31
C ASP A 60 11.49 1.35 -6.70
N ASP A 61 10.64 2.05 -7.46
CA ASP A 61 9.32 2.53 -7.01
C ASP A 61 8.18 1.75 -7.65
N TYR A 62 7.03 1.74 -6.98
CA TYR A 62 5.83 1.04 -7.41
C TYR A 62 4.65 2.00 -7.46
N LYS A 63 3.88 1.94 -8.54
CA LYS A 63 2.53 2.51 -8.58
C LYS A 63 1.58 1.51 -7.92
N ILE A 64 0.77 1.99 -7.00
CA ILE A 64 -0.22 1.20 -6.25
C ILE A 64 -1.59 1.77 -6.58
N THR A 65 -2.50 0.90 -7.02
CA THR A 65 -3.86 1.29 -7.45
C THR A 65 -4.90 0.41 -6.76
N LEU A 66 -5.96 1.01 -6.23
CA LEU A 66 -7.13 0.28 -5.71
C LEU A 66 -7.86 -0.43 -6.85
N ARG A 67 -8.23 -1.68 -6.62
CA ARG A 67 -9.08 -2.45 -7.52
C ARG A 67 -10.55 -2.12 -7.22
N LYS A 68 -11.30 -1.73 -8.26
CA LYS A 68 -12.76 -1.56 -8.20
C LYS A 68 -13.47 -2.83 -8.63
#